data_AF-A0A2T2SUU0-F1
#
_entry.id   AF-A0A2T2SUU0-F1
#
_cell.length_a   1.000
_cell.length_b   1.000
_cell.length_c   1.000
_cell.angle_alpha   90.00
_cell.angle_beta   90.00
_cell.angle_gamma   90.00
#
_symmetry.space_group_name_H-M   'P 1'
#
loop_
_entity.id
_entity.type
_entity.pdbx_description
1 polymer ?
#
loop_
_entity_poly.entity_id
_entity_poly.type
_entity_poly.pdbx_seq_one_letter_code
_entity_poly.pdbx_strand_id
1 'polypeptide(L)'
;LSNYEHVRSVAQRMDRWDEVRSEIHDQLHEQGQYSFLTRLHLENGDVGAALNTVAKVDSGSHLSSNTSLKMDVAEAAEDEYPEAAIRIYTERGRSLIADRGRGNYRQAAEHFQRVKALYDQYEPDAWEDVLDTLYDDELHRLPAARDEFEKADLL
;
A
#
# COMPACT_ATOMS: atom_id res chain seq x y z
N LEU A 1 -12.00 -15.91 2.39
CA LEU A 1 -12.86 -15.02 3.21
C LEU A 1 -14.11 -15.75 3.69
N SER A 2 -14.85 -16.43 2.80
CA SER A 2 -16.04 -17.24 3.16
C SER A 2 -15.93 -18.15 4.41
N ASN A 3 -14.82 -18.89 4.58
CA ASN A 3 -14.64 -19.70 5.81
C ASN A 3 -14.44 -18.85 7.07
N TYR A 4 -13.76 -17.71 6.98
CA TYR A 4 -13.56 -16.81 8.11
C TYR A 4 -14.88 -16.15 8.52
N GLU A 5 -15.68 -15.68 7.56
CA GLU A 5 -17.00 -15.12 7.81
C GLU A 5 -17.94 -16.15 8.46
N HIS A 6 -17.85 -17.41 8.04
CA HIS A 6 -18.60 -18.49 8.65
C HIS A 6 -18.19 -18.70 10.12
N VAL A 7 -16.88 -18.78 10.40
CA VAL A 7 -16.36 -18.89 11.77
C VAL A 7 -16.76 -17.69 12.62
N ARG A 8 -16.66 -16.48 12.08
CA ARG A 8 -17.12 -15.24 12.73
C ARG A 8 -18.59 -15.32 13.10
N SER A 9 -19.44 -15.72 12.16
CA SER A 9 -20.89 -15.83 12.38
C SER A 9 -21.23 -16.84 13.47
N VAL A 10 -20.55 -17.98 13.53
CA VAL A 10 -20.77 -19.00 14.56
C VAL A 10 -20.28 -18.52 15.92
N ALA A 11 -19.07 -17.96 15.99
CA ALA A 11 -18.49 -17.49 17.25
C ALA A 11 -19.24 -16.29 17.85
N GLN A 12 -19.76 -15.38 17.02
CA GLN A 12 -20.61 -14.28 17.46
C GLN A 12 -21.92 -14.77 18.08
N ARG A 13 -22.56 -15.81 17.51
CA ARG A 13 -23.77 -16.42 18.10
C ARG A 13 -23.52 -17.06 19.47
N MET A 14 -22.26 -17.34 19.79
CA MET A 14 -21.85 -17.96 21.04
C MET A 14 -21.23 -16.97 22.02
N ASP A 15 -21.22 -15.66 21.71
CA ASP A 15 -20.55 -14.61 22.50
C ASP A 15 -19.05 -14.89 22.78
N ARG A 16 -18.40 -15.65 21.89
CA ARG A 16 -16.97 -16.03 21.99
C ARG A 16 -16.11 -15.45 20.88
N TRP A 17 -16.63 -14.45 20.17
CA TRP A 17 -15.94 -13.91 19.00
C TRP A 17 -14.56 -13.35 19.33
N ASP A 18 -14.42 -12.62 20.43
CA ASP A 18 -13.12 -12.01 20.79
C ASP A 18 -12.05 -13.06 21.10
N GLU A 19 -12.42 -14.15 21.79
CA GLU A 19 -11.52 -15.28 22.09
C GLU A 19 -11.09 -15.99 20.80
N VAL A 20 -12.05 -16.35 19.95
CA VAL A 20 -11.79 -17.03 18.66
C VAL A 20 -11.00 -16.13 17.71
N ARG A 21 -11.28 -14.82 17.70
CA ARG A 21 -10.53 -13.85 16.90
C ARG A 21 -9.08 -13.79 17.33
N SER A 22 -8.81 -13.76 18.64
CA SER A 22 -7.44 -13.77 19.18
C SER A 22 -6.69 -15.04 18.78
N GLU A 23 -7.31 -16.21 18.97
CA GLU A 23 -6.68 -17.50 18.64
C GLU A 23 -6.36 -17.63 17.14
N ILE A 24 -7.27 -17.18 16.26
CA ILE A 24 -7.02 -17.12 14.82
C ILE A 24 -5.85 -16.18 14.51
N HIS A 25 -5.79 -15.02 15.17
CA HIS A 25 -4.73 -14.03 14.94
C HIS A 25 -3.36 -14.57 15.36
N ASP A 26 -3.26 -15.15 16.56
CA ASP A 26 -2.07 -15.77 17.10
C ASP A 26 -1.59 -16.91 16.19
N GLN A 27 -2.51 -17.79 15.78
CA GLN A 27 -2.20 -18.91 14.91
C GLN A 27 -1.70 -18.47 13.52
N LEU A 28 -2.31 -17.44 12.94
CA LEU A 28 -1.86 -16.89 11.65
C LEU A 28 -0.51 -16.17 11.77
N HIS A 29 -0.25 -15.52 12.90
CA HIS A 29 1.02 -14.87 13.19
C HIS A 29 2.14 -15.91 13.33
N GLU A 30 1.90 -17.00 14.08
CA GLU A 30 2.82 -18.13 14.21
C GLU A 30 3.12 -18.82 12.87
N GLN A 31 2.12 -18.93 12.00
CA GLN A 31 2.26 -19.52 10.66
C GLN A 31 2.86 -18.55 9.62
N GLY A 32 3.17 -17.31 10.01
CA GLY A 32 3.71 -16.28 9.12
C GLY A 32 2.75 -15.87 7.99
N GLN A 33 1.45 -16.08 8.16
CA GLN A 33 0.41 -15.78 7.16
C GLN A 33 0.03 -14.29 7.15
N TYR A 34 1.03 -13.42 7.10
CA TYR A 34 0.87 -11.97 7.22
C TYR A 34 0.00 -11.35 6.12
N SER A 35 -0.03 -11.94 4.92
CA SER A 35 -0.90 -11.46 3.84
C SER A 35 -2.39 -11.68 4.16
N PHE A 36 -2.73 -12.78 4.81
CA PHE A 36 -4.10 -13.05 5.25
C PHE A 36 -4.48 -12.20 6.46
N LEU A 37 -3.57 -12.03 7.42
CA LEU A 37 -3.76 -11.10 8.55
C LEU A 37 -4.02 -9.66 8.08
N THR A 38 -3.25 -9.19 7.11
CA THR A 38 -3.42 -7.83 6.57
C THR A 38 -4.81 -7.65 5.97
N ARG A 39 -5.27 -8.59 5.12
CA ARG A 39 -6.64 -8.53 4.57
C ARG A 39 -7.69 -8.50 5.66
N LEU A 40 -7.46 -9.27 6.73
CA LEU A 40 -8.37 -9.32 7.86
C LEU A 40 -8.44 -8.00 8.63
N HIS A 41 -7.31 -7.33 8.80
CA HIS A 41 -7.27 -6.00 9.41
C HIS A 41 -8.03 -4.98 8.55
N LEU A 42 -7.82 -4.99 7.23
CA LEU A 42 -8.56 -4.12 6.30
C LEU A 42 -10.07 -4.35 6.36
N GLU A 43 -10.53 -5.62 6.34
CA GLU A 43 -11.97 -5.93 6.44
C GLU A 43 -12.60 -5.47 7.75
N ASN A 44 -11.82 -5.36 8.82
CA ASN A 44 -12.27 -4.88 10.12
C ASN A 44 -12.08 -3.37 10.29
N GLY A 45 -11.57 -2.66 9.28
CA GLY A 45 -11.29 -1.21 9.33
C GLY A 45 -10.10 -0.84 10.22
N ASP A 46 -9.27 -1.81 10.62
CA ASP A 46 -8.10 -1.59 11.48
C ASP A 46 -6.87 -1.31 10.60
N VAL A 47 -6.81 -0.09 10.06
CA VAL A 47 -5.79 0.33 9.10
C VAL A 47 -4.39 0.33 9.71
N GLY A 48 -4.25 0.76 10.96
CA GLY A 48 -2.98 0.74 11.68
C GLY A 48 -2.41 -0.67 11.84
N ALA A 49 -3.24 -1.66 12.18
CA ALA A 49 -2.80 -3.04 12.24
C ALA A 49 -2.47 -3.60 10.84
N ALA A 50 -3.24 -3.24 9.81
CA ALA A 50 -2.96 -3.63 8.43
C ALA A 50 -1.59 -3.12 7.94
N LEU A 51 -1.23 -1.87 8.27
CA LEU A 51 0.08 -1.29 7.99
C LEU A 51 1.22 -2.06 8.69
N ASN A 52 1.03 -2.48 9.94
CA ASN A 52 2.02 -3.27 10.66
C ASN A 52 2.24 -4.64 10.01
N THR A 53 1.15 -5.33 9.67
CA THR A 53 1.24 -6.67 9.11
C THR A 53 1.75 -6.67 7.67
N VAL A 54 1.39 -5.67 6.86
CA VAL A 54 1.83 -5.62 5.45
C VAL A 54 3.33 -5.41 5.33
N ALA A 55 3.95 -4.66 6.25
CA ALA A 55 5.40 -4.49 6.28
C ALA A 55 6.15 -5.81 6.51
N LYS A 56 5.53 -6.78 7.20
CA LYS A 56 6.12 -8.10 7.45
C LYS A 56 6.03 -9.03 6.23
N VAL A 57 5.11 -8.76 5.31
CA VAL A 57 4.90 -9.55 4.08
C VAL A 57 6.11 -9.48 3.13
N ASP A 58 6.88 -8.39 3.15
CA ASP A 58 8.06 -8.21 2.30
C ASP A 58 9.29 -9.03 2.71
N SER A 59 9.30 -9.52 3.95
CA SER A 59 10.44 -10.26 4.52
C SER A 59 10.67 -11.63 3.86
N GLY A 60 9.77 -12.08 2.98
CA GLY A 60 9.80 -13.40 2.34
C GLY A 60 9.60 -13.36 0.83
N SER A 61 10.71 -13.34 0.07
CA SER A 61 10.95 -13.82 -1.31
C SER A 61 9.93 -13.62 -2.46
N HIS A 62 8.80 -12.92 -2.32
CA HIS A 62 7.85 -12.71 -3.42
C HIS A 62 7.31 -11.27 -3.45
N LEU A 63 8.17 -10.35 -3.90
CA LEU A 63 7.83 -8.93 -4.10
C LEU A 63 6.67 -8.69 -5.09
N SER A 64 6.33 -9.65 -5.96
CA SER A 64 5.27 -9.44 -6.96
C SER A 64 3.86 -9.82 -6.50
N SER A 65 3.68 -10.87 -5.68
CA SER A 65 2.33 -11.42 -5.42
C SER A 65 1.52 -10.60 -4.41
N ASN A 66 2.18 -9.78 -3.60
CA ASN A 66 1.52 -8.97 -2.55
C ASN A 66 1.36 -7.50 -2.95
N THR A 67 1.70 -7.14 -4.19
CA THR A 67 1.59 -5.76 -4.70
C THR A 67 0.16 -5.23 -4.53
N SER A 68 -0.86 -6.00 -4.94
CA SER A 68 -2.27 -5.59 -4.81
C SER A 68 -2.62 -5.29 -3.36
N LEU A 69 -2.23 -6.18 -2.44
CA LEU A 69 -2.52 -6.02 -1.01
C LEU A 69 -1.87 -4.77 -0.42
N LYS A 70 -0.64 -4.44 -0.82
CA LYS A 70 0.00 -3.19 -0.41
C LYS A 70 -0.74 -1.96 -0.91
N MET A 71 -1.24 -2.00 -2.14
CA MET A 71 -2.02 -0.89 -2.69
C MET A 71 -3.35 -0.72 -1.96
N ASP A 72 -4.02 -1.83 -1.61
CA ASP A 72 -5.24 -1.81 -0.80
C ASP A 72 -4.99 -1.20 0.59
N VAL A 73 -3.84 -1.52 1.22
CA VAL A 73 -3.45 -0.93 2.52
C VAL A 73 -3.12 0.55 2.38
N ALA A 74 -2.38 0.95 1.33
CA ALA A 74 -2.04 2.34 1.10
C ALA A 74 -3.30 3.19 0.89
N GLU A 75 -4.27 2.68 0.12
CA GLU A 75 -5.53 3.38 -0.15
C GLU A 75 -6.36 3.54 1.14
N ALA A 76 -6.45 2.49 1.96
CA ALA A 76 -7.12 2.58 3.26
C ALA A 76 -6.40 3.52 4.25
N ALA A 77 -5.11 3.78 4.05
CA ALA A 77 -4.27 4.61 4.90
C ALA A 77 -4.26 6.10 4.52
N GLU A 78 -4.82 6.49 3.36
CA GLU A 78 -4.77 7.87 2.85
C GLU A 78 -5.31 8.91 3.85
N ASP A 79 -6.37 8.58 4.59
CA ASP A 79 -7.02 9.51 5.51
C ASP A 79 -6.39 9.54 6.91
N GLU A 80 -6.15 8.37 7.52
CA GLU A 80 -5.70 8.29 8.92
C GLU A 80 -4.17 8.23 9.05
N TYR A 81 -3.47 7.74 8.03
CA TYR A 81 -2.02 7.52 8.03
C TYR A 81 -1.38 7.98 6.70
N PRO A 82 -1.55 9.26 6.30
CA PRO A 82 -1.13 9.75 4.98
C PRO A 82 0.36 9.54 4.69
N GLU A 83 1.22 9.72 5.68
CA GLU A 83 2.67 9.48 5.59
C GLU A 83 2.99 8.02 5.19
N ALA A 84 2.22 7.07 5.70
CA ALA A 84 2.40 5.65 5.39
C ALA A 84 1.91 5.32 3.97
N ALA A 85 0.79 5.91 3.54
CA ALA A 85 0.28 5.79 2.17
C ALA A 85 1.28 6.39 1.16
N ILE A 86 1.78 7.60 1.42
CA ILE A 86 2.81 8.29 0.61
C ILE A 86 4.03 7.39 0.43
N ARG A 87 4.55 6.81 1.51
CA ARG A 87 5.71 5.91 1.46
C ARG A 87 5.46 4.72 0.54
N ILE A 88 4.33 4.02 0.70
CA ILE A 88 4.00 2.83 -0.08
C ILE A 88 3.84 3.17 -1.57
N TYR A 89 3.14 4.25 -1.90
CA TYR A 89 2.99 4.68 -3.30
C TYR A 89 4.32 5.12 -3.92
N THR A 90 5.15 5.83 -3.17
CA THR A 90 6.47 6.28 -3.64
C THR A 90 7.39 5.09 -3.92
N GLU A 91 7.46 4.11 -3.01
CA GLU A 91 8.25 2.89 -3.20
C GLU A 91 7.78 2.11 -4.43
N ARG A 92 6.46 1.98 -4.62
CA ARG A 92 5.90 1.29 -5.78
C ARG A 92 6.18 2.04 -7.09
N GLY A 93 5.99 3.36 -7.10
CA GLY A 93 6.27 4.22 -8.24
C GLY A 93 7.74 4.14 -8.66
N ARG A 94 8.67 4.27 -7.72
CA ARG A 94 10.12 4.13 -7.98
C ARG A 94 10.48 2.73 -8.49
N SER A 95 9.90 1.66 -7.94
CA SER A 95 10.09 0.29 -8.44
C SER A 95 9.63 0.15 -9.89
N LEU A 96 8.48 0.72 -10.26
CA LEU A 96 7.97 0.69 -11.63
C LEU A 96 8.87 1.48 -12.60
N ILE A 97 9.40 2.63 -12.17
CA ILE A 97 10.38 3.39 -12.95
C ILE A 97 11.65 2.55 -13.17
N ALA A 98 12.13 1.85 -12.13
CA ALA A 98 13.31 0.99 -12.21
C ALA A 98 13.11 -0.22 -13.14
N ASP A 99 11.91 -0.81 -13.15
CA ASP A 99 11.56 -1.92 -14.05
C ASP A 99 11.49 -1.50 -15.53
N ARG A 100 11.41 -0.19 -15.79
CA ARG A 100 11.36 0.46 -17.10
C ARG A 100 10.17 0.06 -17.97
N GLY A 101 9.98 0.82 -19.04
CA GLY A 101 8.96 0.55 -20.05
C GLY A 101 7.73 1.42 -19.88
N ARG A 102 7.12 1.76 -21.01
CA ARG A 102 6.07 2.79 -21.09
C ARG A 102 4.87 2.48 -20.19
N GLY A 103 4.48 1.21 -20.10
CA GLY A 103 3.37 0.78 -19.23
C GLY A 103 3.68 0.91 -17.74
N ASN A 104 4.95 0.73 -17.35
CA ASN A 104 5.40 0.89 -15.98
C ASN A 104 5.53 2.37 -15.61
N TYR A 105 6.03 3.22 -16.51
CA TYR A 105 6.09 4.68 -16.30
C TYR A 105 4.72 5.30 -16.11
N ARG A 106 3.74 4.89 -16.90
CA ARG A 106 2.36 5.34 -16.74
C ARG A 106 1.78 4.96 -15.37
N GLN A 107 1.94 3.71 -14.94
CA GLN A 107 1.50 3.28 -13.60
C GLN A 107 2.28 3.99 -12.49
N ALA A 108 3.57 4.28 -12.67
CA ALA A 108 4.33 5.08 -11.72
C ALA A 108 3.74 6.48 -11.58
N ALA A 109 3.42 7.15 -12.70
CA ALA A 109 2.78 8.45 -12.70
C ALA A 109 1.41 8.41 -11.98
N GLU A 110 0.59 7.38 -12.20
CA GLU A 110 -0.67 7.18 -11.46
C GLU A 110 -0.47 7.11 -9.94
N HIS A 111 0.59 6.43 -9.46
CA HIS A 111 0.93 6.42 -8.04
C HIS A 111 1.40 7.79 -7.54
N PHE A 112 2.22 8.50 -8.31
CA PHE A 112 2.68 9.85 -7.93
C PHE A 112 1.56 10.91 -7.97
N GLN A 113 0.50 10.72 -8.76
CA GLN A 113 -0.71 11.54 -8.66
C GLN A 113 -1.40 11.40 -7.30
N ARG A 114 -1.47 10.18 -6.75
CA ARG A 114 -1.98 9.97 -5.38
C ARG A 114 -1.07 10.62 -4.35
N VAL A 115 0.24 10.47 -4.49
CA VAL A 115 1.22 11.12 -3.60
C VAL A 115 1.06 12.65 -3.62
N LYS A 116 0.95 13.26 -4.81
CA LYS A 116 0.69 14.69 -4.97
C LYS A 116 -0.60 15.11 -4.27
N ALA A 117 -1.70 14.38 -4.48
CA ALA A 117 -2.98 14.67 -3.84
C ALA A 117 -2.89 14.63 -2.30
N LEU A 118 -2.14 13.69 -1.73
CA LEU A 118 -1.90 13.61 -0.29
C LEU A 118 -1.06 14.80 0.22
N TYR A 119 -0.01 15.19 -0.50
CA TYR A 119 0.75 16.39 -0.14
C TYR A 119 -0.09 17.65 -0.27
N ASP A 120 -0.83 17.84 -1.36
CA ASP A 120 -1.73 18.99 -1.56
C ASP A 120 -2.75 19.13 -0.40
N GLN A 121 -3.17 18.01 0.20
CA GLN A 121 -4.11 17.98 1.32
C GLN A 121 -3.47 18.27 2.69
N TYR A 122 -2.30 17.70 2.97
CA TYR A 122 -1.72 17.69 4.33
C TYR A 122 -0.46 18.54 4.48
N GLU A 123 0.38 18.63 3.44
CA GLU A 123 1.66 19.34 3.43
C GLU A 123 1.97 19.90 2.02
N PRO A 124 1.23 20.93 1.56
CA PRO A 124 1.26 21.37 0.16
C PRO A 124 2.64 21.91 -0.28
N ASP A 125 3.41 22.47 0.66
CA ASP A 125 4.74 23.01 0.40
C ASP A 125 5.79 21.91 0.14
N ALA A 126 5.50 20.64 0.45
CA ALA A 126 6.47 19.53 0.36
C ALA A 126 6.47 18.81 -1.00
N TRP A 127 5.42 18.97 -1.82
CA TRP A 127 5.32 18.26 -3.11
C TRP A 127 6.44 18.65 -4.08
N GLU A 128 6.79 19.94 -4.15
CA GLU A 128 7.83 20.42 -5.06
C GLU A 128 9.18 19.77 -4.76
N ASP A 129 9.57 19.68 -3.48
CA ASP A 129 10.81 19.02 -3.05
C ASP A 129 10.85 17.52 -3.43
N VAL A 130 9.70 16.84 -3.32
CA VAL A 130 9.56 15.43 -3.70
C VAL A 130 9.72 15.25 -5.20
N LEU A 131 9.09 16.12 -6.00
CA LEU A 131 9.17 16.10 -7.45
C LEU A 131 10.58 16.42 -7.95
N ASP A 132 11.23 17.44 -7.39
CA ASP A 132 12.59 17.82 -7.73
C ASP A 132 13.56 16.67 -7.45
N THR A 133 13.43 16.04 -6.28
CA THR A 133 14.23 14.86 -5.93
C THR A 133 14.00 13.71 -6.92
N LEU A 134 12.75 13.41 -7.28
CA LEU A 134 12.42 12.35 -8.23
C LEU A 134 12.94 12.67 -9.66
N TYR A 135 12.91 13.95 -10.04
CA TYR A 135 13.42 14.40 -11.32
C TYR A 135 14.94 14.21 -11.41
N ASP A 136 15.66 14.67 -10.38
CA ASP A 136 17.12 14.61 -10.28
C ASP A 136 17.66 13.19 -10.06
N ASP A 137 16.91 12.31 -9.38
CA ASP A 137 17.32 10.93 -9.16
C ASP A 137 17.09 10.07 -10.41
N GLU A 138 15.88 10.15 -11.01
CA GLU A 138 15.42 9.21 -12.03
C GLU A 138 14.95 9.85 -13.34
N LEU A 139 14.02 10.83 -13.32
CA LEU A 139 13.27 11.21 -14.52
C LEU A 139 14.10 11.96 -15.56
N HIS A 140 15.07 12.79 -15.16
CA HIS A 140 15.89 13.57 -16.10
C HIS A 140 16.62 12.68 -17.15
N ARG A 141 16.87 11.41 -16.82
CA ARG A 141 17.55 10.42 -17.70
C ARG A 141 16.58 9.62 -18.56
N LEU A 142 15.28 9.76 -18.35
CA LEU A 142 14.24 8.89 -18.88
C LEU A 142 13.17 9.71 -19.64
N PRO A 143 13.42 10.09 -20.91
CA PRO A 143 12.48 10.90 -21.69
C PRO A 143 11.08 10.28 -21.74
N ALA A 144 10.99 8.96 -21.97
CA ALA A 144 9.70 8.28 -22.01
C ALA A 144 8.98 8.22 -20.65
N ALA A 145 9.69 8.35 -19.52
CA ALA A 145 9.05 8.49 -18.21
C ALA A 145 8.55 9.91 -18.02
N ARG A 146 9.37 10.91 -18.36
CA ARG A 146 8.98 12.33 -18.34
C ARG A 146 7.71 12.58 -19.15
N ASP A 147 7.61 12.05 -20.38
CA ASP A 147 6.40 12.15 -21.19
C ASP A 147 5.14 11.64 -20.47
N GLU A 148 5.25 10.56 -19.67
CA GLU A 148 4.10 10.03 -18.93
C GLU A 148 3.79 10.85 -17.68
N PHE A 149 4.81 11.45 -17.04
CA PHE A 149 4.63 12.35 -15.90
C PHE A 149 4.05 13.71 -16.32
N GLU A 150 4.48 14.27 -17.45
CA GLU A 150 3.89 15.46 -18.07
C GLU A 150 2.40 15.22 -18.42
N LYS A 151 2.07 14.05 -18.99
CA LYS A 151 0.66 13.68 -19.26
C LYS A 151 -0.19 13.49 -18.00
N ALA A 152 0.44 13.27 -16.86
CA ALA A 152 -0.21 13.11 -15.58
C ALA A 152 -0.28 14.44 -14.80
N ASP A 153 0.11 15.56 -15.40
CA ASP A 153 0.17 16.90 -14.78
C ASP A 153 1.05 16.94 -13.51
N LEU A 154 2.14 16.16 -13.54
CA LEU A 154 3.14 16.09 -12.47
C LEU A 154 4.40 16.90 -12.76
N LEU A 155 4.64 17.29 -14.02
CA LEU A 155 5.77 18.10 -14.51
C LEU A 155 5.22 19.25 -15.37
#